data_AF-A0A915XVY9-F1
#
_entry.id   AF-A0A915XVY9-F1
#
_cell.length_a   1.000
_cell.length_b   1.000
_cell.length_c   1.000
_cell.angle_alpha   90.00
_cell.angle_beta   90.00
_cell.angle_gamma   90.00
#
_symmetry.space_group_name_H-M   'P 1'
#
loop_
_entity.id
_entity.type
_entity.pdbx_description
1 polymer ?
#
loop_
_entity_poly.entity_id
_entity_poly.type
_entity_poly.pdbx_seq_one_letter_code
_entity_poly.pdbx_strand_id
1 'polypeptide(L)'
;MTFYFIAAIIVLLLVWLFFWPSGRRRTKAVPIRQLRPHLEFLLRIAKEGSFLIFQDQKSSRFVQFRKASDGKEGDFLALDFPDAPWSRCYFEGVARALKQYGVRYAFAPTESLEIPRFLQVERIATVDEAQEIAELIFRELGLEEDAKVDVVLQVTGCQPLAGSGRH
;
A
#
# COMPACT_ATOMS: atom_id res chain seq x y z
N MET A 1 15.72 -50.91 -1.52
CA MET A 1 14.42 -50.22 -1.75
C MET A 1 14.09 -49.18 -0.69
N THR A 2 14.45 -49.39 0.58
CA THR A 2 14.18 -48.45 1.69
C THR A 2 14.84 -47.07 1.55
N PHE A 3 16.06 -46.97 1.00
CA PHE A 3 16.76 -45.70 0.80
C PHE A 3 16.07 -44.72 -0.16
N TYR A 4 15.46 -45.22 -1.25
CA TYR A 4 14.72 -44.39 -2.20
C TYR A 4 13.43 -43.82 -1.60
N PHE A 5 12.80 -44.58 -0.70
CA PHE A 5 11.61 -44.15 0.02
C PHE A 5 11.91 -42.99 0.98
N ILE A 6 13.04 -43.09 1.70
CA ILE A 6 13.49 -42.03 2.61
C ILE A 6 13.82 -40.75 1.83
N ALA A 7 14.54 -40.87 0.70
CA ALA A 7 14.87 -39.74 -0.15
C ALA A 7 13.61 -39.05 -0.71
N ALA A 8 12.62 -39.81 -1.16
CA ALA A 8 11.36 -39.27 -1.67
C ALA A 8 10.58 -38.49 -0.60
N ILE A 9 10.54 -38.98 0.65
CA ILE A 9 9.87 -38.30 1.77
C ILE A 9 10.58 -36.98 2.11
N ILE A 10 11.92 -36.96 2.11
CA ILE A 10 12.71 -35.76 2.38
C ILE A 10 12.46 -34.70 1.31
N VAL A 11 12.44 -35.08 0.03
CA VAL A 11 12.13 -34.16 -1.08
C VAL A 11 10.71 -33.62 -0.95
N LEU A 12 9.74 -34.45 -0.60
CA LEU A 12 8.35 -34.03 -0.37
C LEU A 12 8.24 -33.03 0.80
N LEU A 13 8.93 -33.28 1.90
CA LEU A 13 8.97 -32.37 3.06
C LEU A 13 9.62 -31.04 2.68
N LEU A 14 10.71 -31.05 1.92
CA LEU A 14 11.38 -29.83 1.48
C LEU A 14 10.51 -29.02 0.52
N VAL A 15 9.85 -29.66 -0.45
CA VAL A 15 8.92 -28.98 -1.36
C VAL A 15 7.75 -28.39 -0.57
N TRP A 16 7.20 -29.14 0.38
CA TRP A 16 6.11 -28.68 1.24
C TRP A 16 6.51 -27.50 2.14
N LEU A 17 7.73 -27.52 2.68
CA LEU A 17 8.26 -26.42 3.49
C LEU A 17 8.56 -25.17 2.64
N PHE A 18 9.05 -25.36 1.41
CA PHE A 18 9.41 -24.27 0.49
C PHE A 18 8.18 -23.63 -0.19
N PHE A 19 7.14 -24.42 -0.45
CA PHE A 19 5.83 -23.94 -0.92
C PHE A 19 4.88 -23.54 0.22
N TRP A 20 5.30 -23.69 1.48
CA TRP A 20 4.54 -23.15 2.58
C TRP A 20 4.49 -21.62 2.43
N PRO A 21 3.30 -20.98 2.49
CA PRO A 21 3.15 -19.54 2.30
C PRO A 21 3.79 -18.81 3.48
N SER A 22 5.10 -18.64 3.37
CA SER A 22 5.98 -17.96 4.29
C SER A 22 5.61 -16.49 4.26
N GLY A 23 4.80 -16.05 5.23
CA GLY A 23 4.60 -14.63 5.49
C GLY A 23 3.19 -14.09 5.29
N ARG A 24 2.12 -14.85 5.59
CA ARG A 24 0.87 -14.20 6.01
C ARG A 24 1.12 -13.47 7.33
N ARG A 25 1.74 -12.28 7.28
CA ARG A 25 1.63 -11.29 8.35
C ARG A 25 0.13 -11.15 8.58
N ARG A 26 -0.36 -11.52 9.77
CA ARG A 26 -1.75 -11.28 10.15
C ARG A 26 -1.95 -9.77 10.14
N THR A 27 -2.41 -9.24 9.01
CA THR A 27 -2.92 -7.88 8.89
C THR A 27 -4.17 -7.82 9.75
N LYS A 28 -4.12 -7.00 10.80
CA LYS A 28 -5.29 -6.75 11.62
C LYS A 28 -6.21 -5.86 10.78
N ALA A 29 -7.45 -6.31 10.59
CA ALA A 29 -8.44 -5.51 9.90
C ALA A 29 -8.80 -4.28 10.76
N VAL A 30 -8.68 -3.08 10.20
CA VAL A 30 -8.92 -1.80 10.88
C VAL A 30 -10.06 -1.06 10.18
N PRO A 31 -11.02 -0.45 10.92
CA PRO A 31 -12.03 0.41 10.31
C PRO A 31 -11.41 1.58 9.54
N ILE A 32 -12.00 1.97 8.42
CA ILE A 32 -11.53 3.10 7.61
C ILE A 32 -11.48 4.41 8.42
N ARG A 33 -12.42 4.65 9.34
CA ARG A 33 -12.35 5.80 10.27
C ARG A 33 -11.18 5.78 11.28
N GLN A 34 -10.39 4.70 11.33
CA GLN A 34 -9.30 4.49 12.29
C GLN A 34 -7.93 4.33 11.61
N LEU A 35 -7.72 4.88 10.41
CA LEU A 35 -6.42 4.76 9.71
C LEU A 35 -5.38 5.75 10.25
N ARG A 36 -5.81 6.79 10.99
CA ARG A 36 -4.97 7.84 11.58
C ARG A 36 -3.66 7.33 12.21
N PRO A 37 -3.63 6.32 13.11
CA PRO A 37 -2.38 5.88 13.73
C PRO A 37 -1.38 5.29 12.72
N HIS A 38 -1.88 4.68 11.65
CA HIS A 38 -1.05 4.08 10.60
C HIS A 38 -0.49 5.15 9.66
N LEU A 39 -1.31 6.14 9.30
CA LEU A 39 -0.87 7.31 8.55
C LEU A 39 0.15 8.14 9.33
N GLU A 40 -0.05 8.30 10.64
CA GLU A 40 0.90 8.96 11.53
C GLU A 40 2.23 8.21 11.57
N PHE A 41 2.19 6.88 11.70
CA PHE A 41 3.39 6.05 11.62
C PHE A 41 4.12 6.25 10.29
N LEU A 42 3.39 6.21 9.17
CA LEU A 42 4.00 6.40 7.85
C LEU A 42 4.66 7.78 7.75
N LEU A 43 3.97 8.85 8.14
CA LEU A 43 4.49 10.21 8.03
C LEU A 43 5.69 10.45 8.96
N ARG A 44 5.57 10.10 10.24
CA ARG A 44 6.54 10.50 11.28
C ARG A 44 7.68 9.52 11.49
N ILE A 45 7.44 8.21 11.29
CA ILE A 45 8.36 7.16 11.74
C ILE A 45 8.98 6.41 10.56
N ALA A 46 8.20 6.13 9.51
CA ALA A 46 8.70 5.36 8.39
C ALA A 46 9.80 6.14 7.62
N LYS A 47 10.65 5.38 6.91
CA LYS A 47 11.68 5.98 6.04
C LYS A 47 11.05 6.55 4.77
N GLU A 48 11.71 7.54 4.19
CA GLU A 48 11.36 8.03 2.85
C GLU A 48 11.24 6.86 1.86
N GLY A 49 10.24 6.94 0.98
CA GLY A 49 9.94 5.91 0.00
C GLY A 49 9.20 4.70 0.58
N SER A 50 8.89 4.66 1.88
CA SER A 50 8.01 3.63 2.44
C SER A 50 6.57 3.81 1.96
N PHE A 51 5.83 2.70 1.91
CA PHE A 51 4.44 2.66 1.46
C PHE A 51 3.53 2.09 2.54
N LEU A 52 2.31 2.62 2.59
CA LEU A 52 1.21 2.09 3.37
C LEU A 52 0.04 1.83 2.44
N ILE A 53 -0.42 0.59 2.39
CA ILE A 53 -1.53 0.15 1.56
C ILE A 53 -2.67 -0.26 2.48
N PHE A 54 -3.84 0.33 2.25
CA PHE A 54 -5.09 -0.03 2.89
C PHE A 54 -5.92 -0.81 1.88
N GLN A 55 -6.17 -2.08 2.14
CA GLN A 55 -6.82 -2.98 1.18
C GLN A 55 -8.12 -3.54 1.75
N ASP A 56 -9.20 -3.50 0.98
CA ASP A 56 -10.43 -4.20 1.36
C ASP A 56 -10.23 -5.72 1.32
N GLN A 57 -10.75 -6.44 2.31
CA GLN A 57 -10.61 -7.90 2.38
C GLN A 57 -11.49 -8.63 1.37
N LYS A 58 -12.60 -8.02 0.96
CA LYS A 58 -13.62 -8.64 0.11
C LYS A 58 -13.40 -8.36 -1.37
N SER A 59 -12.61 -7.35 -1.71
CA SER A 59 -12.36 -6.91 -3.08
C SER A 59 -10.89 -6.60 -3.31
N SER A 60 -10.52 -6.32 -4.56
CA SER A 60 -9.17 -5.86 -4.92
C SER A 60 -9.02 -4.34 -4.80
N ARG A 61 -9.92 -3.66 -4.08
CA ARG A 61 -9.90 -2.20 -3.89
C ARG A 61 -8.89 -1.84 -2.81
N PHE A 62 -8.06 -0.84 -3.07
CA PHE A 62 -7.10 -0.35 -2.10
C PHE A 62 -6.79 1.14 -2.29
N VAL A 63 -6.22 1.72 -1.25
CA VAL A 63 -5.65 3.08 -1.24
C VAL A 63 -4.20 2.97 -0.78
N GLN A 64 -3.29 3.63 -1.50
CA GLN A 64 -1.86 3.59 -1.20
C GLN A 64 -1.33 5.00 -0.92
N PHE A 65 -0.62 5.13 0.19
CA PHE A 65 0.18 6.31 0.53
C PHE A 65 1.67 5.97 0.49
N ARG A 66 2.47 6.93 0.05
CA ARG A 66 3.93 6.88 0.08
C ARG A 66 4.45 8.03 0.93
N LYS A 67 5.48 7.77 1.75
CA LYS A 67 6.26 8.84 2.39
C LYS A 67 7.23 9.44 1.37
N ALA A 68 7.23 10.75 1.23
CA ALA A 68 8.17 11.50 0.42
C ALA A 68 8.77 12.66 1.23
N SER A 69 9.90 13.18 0.77
CA SER A 69 10.55 14.37 1.32
C SER A 69 11.03 15.24 0.16
N ASP A 70 10.94 16.56 0.31
CA ASP A 70 11.52 17.50 -0.65
C ASP A 70 12.85 18.10 -0.16
N GLY A 71 13.32 17.63 1.01
CA GLY A 71 14.53 18.09 1.68
C GLY A 71 14.47 19.52 2.23
N LYS A 72 13.36 20.26 2.06
CA LYS A 72 13.23 21.68 2.44
C LYS A 72 12.07 21.92 3.40
N GLU A 73 10.87 21.49 3.04
CA GLU A 73 9.63 21.68 3.78
C GLU A 73 9.34 20.50 4.73
N GLY A 74 10.14 19.43 4.62
CA GLY A 74 10.09 18.26 5.48
C GLY A 74 9.42 17.06 4.82
N ASP A 75 9.02 16.10 5.64
CA ASP A 75 8.36 14.88 5.19
C ASP A 75 6.87 15.13 4.93
N PHE A 76 6.34 14.54 3.87
CA PHE A 76 4.93 14.59 3.50
C PHE A 76 4.47 13.23 2.97
N LEU A 77 3.15 13.06 2.86
CA LEU A 77 2.56 11.91 2.18
C LEU A 77 2.19 12.27 0.73
N ALA A 78 2.32 11.28 -0.14
CA ALA A 78 1.83 11.32 -1.50
C ALA A 78 0.90 10.13 -1.74
N LEU A 79 -0.07 10.31 -2.62
CA LEU A 79 -1.02 9.28 -3.03
C LEU A 79 -1.10 9.24 -4.55
N ASP A 80 -1.04 8.02 -5.10
CA ASP A 80 -1.16 7.75 -6.52
C ASP A 80 -2.34 6.82 -6.76
N PHE A 81 -3.36 7.27 -7.50
CA PHE A 81 -4.51 6.45 -7.89
C PHE A 81 -4.46 6.14 -9.40
N PRO A 82 -4.29 4.88 -9.82
CA PRO A 82 -4.06 4.54 -11.23
C PRO A 82 -5.35 4.53 -12.07
N ASP A 83 -5.23 4.87 -13.35
CA ASP A 83 -6.23 4.58 -14.40
C ASP A 83 -5.99 3.18 -14.99
N ALA A 84 -6.07 2.14 -14.15
CA ALA A 84 -5.85 0.75 -14.54
C ALA A 84 -7.17 0.02 -14.80
N PRO A 85 -7.19 -1.11 -15.53
CA PRO A 85 -8.43 -1.85 -15.83
C PRO A 85 -9.28 -2.17 -14.59
N TRP A 86 -8.64 -2.40 -13.44
CA TRP A 86 -9.30 -2.75 -12.17
C TRP A 86 -9.78 -1.53 -11.35
N SER A 87 -9.32 -0.31 -11.64
CA SER A 87 -9.72 0.94 -10.96
C SER A 87 -10.42 1.94 -11.86
N ARG A 88 -10.41 1.72 -13.19
CA ARG A 88 -10.89 2.67 -14.21
C ARG A 88 -12.34 3.11 -13.99
N CYS A 89 -13.21 2.21 -13.54
CA CYS A 89 -14.62 2.56 -13.28
C CYS A 89 -14.80 3.55 -12.13
N TYR A 90 -13.81 3.69 -11.23
CA TYR A 90 -13.83 4.65 -10.12
C TYR A 90 -12.99 5.90 -10.40
N PHE A 91 -12.08 5.86 -11.38
CA PHE A 91 -11.07 6.89 -11.59
C PHE A 91 -11.65 8.30 -11.73
N GLU A 92 -12.64 8.49 -12.62
CA GLU A 92 -13.29 9.78 -12.81
C GLU A 92 -14.16 10.20 -11.61
N GLY A 93 -14.68 9.23 -10.85
CA GLY A 93 -15.41 9.48 -9.59
C GLY A 93 -14.47 10.04 -8.52
N VAL A 94 -13.33 9.37 -8.31
CA VAL A 94 -12.26 9.81 -7.41
C VAL A 94 -11.75 11.20 -7.80
N ALA A 95 -11.46 11.45 -9.08
CA ALA A 95 -11.01 12.76 -9.56
C ALA A 95 -12.03 13.88 -9.26
N ARG A 96 -13.33 13.58 -9.43
CA ARG A 96 -14.41 14.52 -9.17
C ARG A 96 -14.56 14.79 -7.67
N ALA A 97 -14.51 13.75 -6.85
CA ALA A 97 -14.61 13.87 -5.40
C ALA A 97 -13.44 14.70 -4.84
N LEU A 98 -12.19 14.40 -5.23
CA LEU A 98 -11.02 15.20 -4.84
C LEU A 98 -11.20 16.68 -5.20
N LYS A 99 -11.68 16.96 -6.42
CA LYS A 99 -11.95 18.34 -6.87
C LYS A 99 -13.04 19.03 -6.05
N GLN A 100 -14.14 18.34 -5.75
CA GLN A 100 -15.27 18.88 -4.98
C GLN A 100 -14.86 19.23 -3.54
N TYR A 101 -13.97 18.45 -2.96
CA TYR A 101 -13.44 18.67 -1.61
C TYR A 101 -12.22 19.59 -1.57
N GLY A 102 -11.84 20.19 -2.71
CA GLY A 102 -10.74 21.16 -2.78
C GLY A 102 -9.35 20.53 -2.67
N VAL A 103 -9.23 19.20 -2.78
CA VAL A 103 -7.95 18.49 -2.78
C VAL A 103 -7.26 18.72 -4.12
N ARG A 104 -6.04 19.27 -4.07
CA ARG A 104 -5.24 19.51 -5.28
C ARG A 104 -4.67 18.18 -5.77
N TYR A 105 -4.89 17.87 -7.04
CA TYR A 105 -4.29 16.72 -7.69
C TYR A 105 -3.78 17.09 -9.08
N ALA A 106 -2.87 16.28 -9.60
CA ALA A 106 -2.38 16.34 -10.97
C ALA A 106 -2.63 15.01 -11.69
N PHE A 107 -2.73 15.06 -13.01
CA PHE A 107 -2.65 13.85 -13.83
C PHE A 107 -1.21 13.64 -14.26
N ALA A 108 -0.63 12.50 -13.86
CA ALA A 108 0.71 12.10 -14.29
C ALA A 108 0.60 11.02 -15.37
N PRO A 109 0.98 11.29 -16.62
CA PRO A 109 0.99 10.28 -17.68
C PRO A 109 2.09 9.25 -17.41
N THR A 110 1.92 8.05 -17.94
CA THR A 110 2.97 7.01 -17.93
C THR A 110 3.17 6.44 -19.33
N GLU A 111 4.26 5.71 -19.52
CA GLU A 111 4.53 4.98 -20.76
C GLU A 111 3.76 3.65 -20.85
N SER A 112 3.10 3.22 -19.77
CA SER A 112 2.37 1.96 -19.73
C SER A 112 1.03 2.08 -20.45
N LEU A 113 0.78 1.18 -21.41
CA LEU A 113 -0.52 1.04 -22.06
C LEU A 113 -1.61 0.53 -21.11
N GLU A 114 -1.23 -0.22 -20.07
CA GLU A 114 -2.17 -0.76 -19.08
C GLU A 114 -2.57 0.28 -18.05
N ILE A 115 -1.65 1.18 -17.68
CA ILE A 115 -1.86 2.24 -16.69
C ILE A 115 -1.45 3.57 -17.30
N PRO A 116 -2.23 4.13 -18.25
CA PRO A 116 -1.83 5.30 -19.03
C PRO A 116 -1.55 6.55 -18.18
N ARG A 117 -2.14 6.64 -16.98
CA ARG A 117 -1.98 7.79 -16.08
C ARG A 117 -2.31 7.47 -14.63
N PHE A 118 -1.86 8.33 -13.75
CA PHE A 118 -2.22 8.38 -12.33
C PHE A 118 -2.87 9.72 -11.98
N LEU A 119 -3.81 9.68 -11.05
CA LEU A 119 -4.18 10.83 -10.23
C LEU A 119 -3.17 10.91 -9.08
N GLN A 120 -2.41 12.00 -9.04
CA GLN A 120 -1.41 12.21 -8.00
C GLN A 120 -1.87 13.32 -7.06
N VAL A 121 -1.92 13.00 -5.77
CA VAL A 121 -2.06 13.98 -4.70
C VAL A 121 -0.71 14.04 -4.00
N GLU A 122 -0.05 15.18 -4.10
CA GLU A 122 1.25 15.43 -3.49
C GLU A 122 1.14 16.39 -2.31
N ARG A 123 2.18 16.41 -1.48
CA ARG A 123 2.32 17.35 -0.35
C ARG A 123 1.17 17.28 0.67
N ILE A 124 0.66 16.08 0.94
CA ILE A 124 -0.28 15.86 2.04
C ILE A 124 0.51 16.00 3.34
N ALA A 125 0.36 17.16 3.99
CA ALA A 125 1.24 17.57 5.08
C ALA A 125 0.77 17.06 6.45
N THR A 126 -0.52 16.74 6.58
CA THR A 126 -1.12 16.37 7.85
C THR A 126 -1.77 14.98 7.79
N VAL A 127 -1.78 14.31 8.94
CA VAL A 127 -2.44 13.00 9.10
C VAL A 127 -3.95 13.13 8.94
N ASP A 128 -4.52 14.27 9.36
CA ASP A 128 -5.95 14.58 9.21
C ASP A 128 -6.35 14.65 7.74
N GLU A 129 -5.62 15.43 6.94
CA GLU A 129 -5.84 15.52 5.50
C GLU A 129 -5.70 14.15 4.81
N ALA A 130 -4.69 13.36 5.18
CA ALA A 130 -4.50 12.02 4.63
C ALA A 130 -5.66 11.07 4.99
N GLN A 131 -6.20 11.16 6.20
CA GLN A 131 -7.36 10.38 6.66
C GLN A 131 -8.62 10.77 5.86
N GLU A 132 -8.89 12.08 5.70
CA GLU A 132 -10.03 12.60 4.94
C GLU A 132 -9.96 12.18 3.47
N ILE A 133 -8.77 12.27 2.85
CA ILE A 133 -8.55 11.81 1.47
C ILE A 133 -8.80 10.30 1.36
N ALA A 134 -8.32 9.50 2.32
CA ALA A 134 -8.53 8.05 2.31
C ALA A 134 -10.03 7.71 2.41
N GLU A 135 -10.76 8.33 3.34
CA GLU A 135 -12.20 8.15 3.51
C GLU A 135 -12.98 8.53 2.25
N LEU A 136 -12.62 9.66 1.63
CA LEU A 136 -13.22 10.13 0.39
C LEU A 136 -13.00 9.12 -0.75
N ILE A 137 -11.77 8.64 -0.93
CA ILE A 137 -11.47 7.66 -1.98
C ILE A 137 -12.21 6.35 -1.70
N PHE A 138 -12.20 5.85 -0.46
CA PHE A 138 -12.92 4.63 -0.11
C PHE A 138 -14.43 4.74 -0.34
N ARG A 139 -15.03 5.89 -0.08
CA ARG A 139 -16.43 6.17 -0.38
C ARG A 139 -16.72 6.06 -1.88
N GLU A 140 -15.88 6.64 -2.72
CA GLU A 140 -15.98 6.52 -4.19
C GLU A 140 -15.75 5.09 -4.69
N LEU A 141 -14.93 4.32 -3.96
CA LEU A 141 -14.76 2.89 -4.16
C LEU A 141 -15.95 2.07 -3.64
N GLY A 142 -16.99 2.68 -3.09
CA GLY A 142 -18.20 2.03 -2.60
C GLY A 142 -18.01 1.28 -1.28
N LEU A 143 -17.13 1.78 -0.40
CA LEU A 143 -16.88 1.26 0.95
C LEU A 143 -17.37 2.27 1.99
N GLU A 144 -18.07 1.77 3.00
CA GLU A 144 -18.54 2.58 4.14
C GLU A 144 -17.38 2.87 5.11
N GLU A 145 -17.48 3.94 5.90
CA GLU A 145 -16.41 4.36 6.85
C GLU A 145 -16.13 3.33 7.96
N ASP A 146 -17.12 2.47 8.26
CA ASP A 146 -17.00 1.36 9.22
C ASP A 146 -16.51 0.06 8.57
N ALA A 147 -16.34 0.03 7.24
CA ALA A 147 -15.73 -1.11 6.57
C ALA A 147 -14.29 -1.30 7.04
N LYS A 148 -13.88 -2.57 7.13
CA LYS A 148 -12.56 -2.93 7.64
C LYS A 148 -11.62 -3.20 6.49
N VAL A 149 -10.44 -2.59 6.56
CA VAL A 149 -9.35 -2.76 5.60
C VAL A 149 -8.15 -3.39 6.28
N ASP A 150 -7.43 -4.20 5.53
CA ASP A 150 -6.11 -4.68 5.91
C ASP A 150 -5.09 -3.58 5.73
N VAL A 151 -4.18 -3.47 6.69
CA VAL A 151 -3.10 -2.48 6.69
C VAL A 151 -1.78 -3.17 6.36
N VAL A 152 -1.22 -2.84 5.20
CA VAL A 152 0.06 -3.39 4.74
C VAL A 152 1.10 -2.26 4.70
N LEU A 153 2.07 -2.33 5.60
CA LEU A 153 3.23 -1.43 5.60
C LEU A 153 4.41 -2.09 4.88
N GLN A 154 4.90 -1.45 3.83
CA GLN A 154 6.11 -1.81 3.12
C GLN A 154 7.18 -0.75 3.36
N VAL A 155 8.18 -1.09 4.17
CA VAL A 155 9.30 -0.19 4.47
C VAL A 155 10.39 -0.37 3.42
N THR A 156 10.78 0.72 2.77
CA THR A 156 11.87 0.71 1.79
C THR A 156 13.22 0.71 2.52
N GLY A 157 14.12 -0.21 2.15
CA GLY A 157 15.49 -0.25 2.69
C GLY A 157 15.77 -1.18 3.88
N CYS A 158 15.05 -2.29 4.04
CA CYS A 158 15.62 -3.44 4.76
C CYS A 158 16.50 -4.25 3.80
N GLN A 159 17.72 -3.78 3.50
CA GLN A 159 18.77 -4.76 3.24
C GLN A 159 18.93 -5.55 4.54
N PRO A 160 18.90 -6.90 4.53
CA PRO A 160 19.48 -7.63 5.63
C PRO A 160 20.91 -7.12 5.75
N LEU A 161 21.34 -6.71 6.94
CA LEU A 161 22.75 -6.55 7.24
C LEU A 161 23.40 -7.92 7.04
N ALA A 162 23.75 -8.25 5.80
CA ALA A 162 24.67 -9.31 5.49
C ALA A 162 25.94 -8.94 6.23
N GLY A 163 26.31 -9.78 7.20
CA GLY A 163 27.40 -9.52 8.11
C GLY A 163 28.63 -9.04 7.35
N SER A 164 29.09 -7.83 7.68
CA SER A 164 30.46 -7.45 7.39
C SER A 164 31.33 -8.26 8.35
N GLY A 165 31.67 -9.47 7.90
CA GLY A 165 32.77 -10.23 8.42
C GLY A 165 34.03 -9.37 8.41
N ARG A 166 34.82 -9.59 9.47
CA ARG A 166 36.22 -9.20 9.62
C ARG A 166 36.97 -9.33 8.29
N HIS A 167 37.78 -8.34 7.98
CA HIS A 167 39.17 -8.54 7.56
C HIS A 167 40.02 -7.39 8.07
#